data_AF-A0A3M2LIZ3-F1
#
_entry.id   AF-A0A3M2LIZ3-F1
#
_cell.length_a   1.000
_cell.length_b   1.000
_cell.length_c   1.000
_cell.angle_alpha   90.00
_cell.angle_beta   90.00
_cell.angle_gamma   90.00
#
_symmetry.space_group_name_H-M   'P 1'
#
loop_
_entity.id
_entity.type
_entity.pdbx_description
1 polymer ?
#
loop_
_entity_poly.entity_id
_entity_poly.type
_entity_poly.pdbx_seq_one_letter_code
_entity_poly.pdbx_strand_id
1 'polypeptide(L)'
;MDTSVRAEADLLEQGRSSLARLLGPGWQVSLRHDESDGADRHADALFHVTSPDGSSARLVVDVRRRATPRVAADVLRPMASLVRRVNQLTGLLVISPWISPPTREALRAGGIDYLDLPATSRSA
;
A
#
# COMPACT_ATOMS: atom_id res chain seq x y z
N MET A 1 -12.14 15.80 -15.37
CA MET A 1 -11.06 15.03 -14.72
C MET A 1 -11.46 14.81 -13.27
N ASP A 2 -11.75 13.56 -12.89
CA ASP A 2 -12.36 13.19 -11.60
C ASP A 2 -11.42 13.50 -10.42
N THR A 3 -11.92 14.17 -9.40
CA THR A 3 -11.16 14.58 -8.21
C THR A 3 -10.77 13.39 -7.33
N SER A 4 -11.50 12.26 -7.42
CA SER A 4 -11.19 11.04 -6.68
C SER A 4 -9.87 10.41 -7.13
N VAL A 5 -9.66 10.32 -8.44
CA VAL A 5 -8.47 9.70 -9.04
C VAL A 5 -7.20 10.50 -8.68
N ARG A 6 -7.31 11.83 -8.64
CA ARG A 6 -6.19 12.68 -8.21
C ARG A 6 -5.81 12.46 -6.75
N ALA A 7 -6.81 12.35 -5.86
CA ALA A 7 -6.56 12.13 -4.44
C ALA A 7 -5.88 10.78 -4.16
N GLU A 8 -6.19 9.75 -4.94
CA GLU A 8 -5.55 8.43 -4.84
C GLU A 8 -4.10 8.47 -5.31
N ALA A 9 -3.82 9.11 -6.46
CA ALA A 9 -2.46 9.31 -6.96
C ALA A 9 -1.59 10.11 -5.96
N ASP A 10 -2.16 11.13 -5.32
CA ASP A 10 -1.48 11.90 -4.29
C ASP A 10 -1.14 11.04 -3.06
N LEU A 11 -2.04 10.16 -2.63
CA LEU A 11 -1.80 9.22 -1.53
C LEU A 11 -0.74 8.18 -1.88
N LEU A 12 -0.74 7.66 -3.12
CA LEU A 12 0.27 6.73 -3.60
C LEU A 12 1.66 7.36 -3.56
N GLU A 13 1.80 8.58 -4.08
CA GLU A 13 3.10 9.26 -4.13
C GLU A 13 3.61 9.65 -2.74
N GLN A 14 2.71 10.15 -1.87
CA GLN A 14 3.04 10.38 -0.46
C GLN A 14 3.43 9.10 0.26
N GLY A 15 2.75 7.99 -0.08
CA GLY A 15 3.01 6.67 0.43
C GLY A 15 4.39 6.15 0.05
N ARG A 16 4.72 6.23 -1.23
CA ARG A 16 6.03 5.89 -1.78
C ARG A 16 7.15 6.69 -1.12
N SER A 17 6.97 8.00 -1.03
CA SER A 17 7.94 8.91 -0.42
C SER A 17 8.12 8.64 1.08
N SER A 18 7.05 8.34 1.80
CA SER A 18 7.12 8.02 3.23
C SER A 18 7.74 6.64 3.48
N LEU A 19 7.43 5.65 2.65
CA LEU A 19 8.06 4.34 2.71
C LEU A 19 9.57 4.43 2.46
N ALA A 20 9.99 5.18 1.44
CA ALA A 20 11.42 5.41 1.16
C ALA A 20 12.14 6.07 2.36
N ARG A 21 11.51 7.06 3.00
CA ARG A 21 12.06 7.69 4.21
C ARG A 21 12.15 6.75 5.40
N LEU A 22 11.15 5.87 5.59
CA LEU A 22 11.14 4.89 6.67
C LEU A 22 12.22 3.82 6.51
N LEU A 23 12.48 3.38 5.27
CA LEU A 23 13.51 2.39 4.96
C LEU A 23 14.93 2.96 5.07
N GLY A 24 15.09 4.27 4.83
CA GLY A 24 16.34 4.99 5.01
C GLY A 24 17.23 5.04 3.76
N PRO A 25 18.47 5.56 3.88
CA PRO A 25 19.33 5.83 2.74
C PRO A 25 19.73 4.54 2.00
N GLY A 26 19.85 4.64 0.67
CA GLY A 26 20.23 3.54 -0.21
C GLY A 26 19.08 2.61 -0.63
N TRP A 27 17.93 2.66 0.05
CA TRP A 27 16.72 1.98 -0.39
C TRP A 27 16.07 2.71 -1.56
N GLN A 28 15.59 1.95 -2.53
CA GLN A 28 14.86 2.47 -3.68
C GLN A 28 13.44 1.95 -3.66
N VAL A 29 12.46 2.85 -3.77
CA VAL A 29 11.04 2.51 -3.87
C VAL A 29 10.51 3.09 -5.17
N SER A 30 10.23 2.21 -6.13
CA SER A 30 9.70 2.58 -7.44
C SER A 30 8.23 2.15 -7.58
N LEU A 31 7.42 3.02 -8.16
CA LEU A 31 6.03 2.73 -8.51
C LEU A 31 6.01 2.09 -9.90
N ARG A 32 5.44 0.90 -9.99
CA ARG A 32 5.04 0.28 -11.26
C ARG A 32 3.53 0.41 -11.34
N HIS A 33 3.05 1.17 -12.32
CA HIS A 33 1.65 1.11 -12.69
C HIS A 33 1.42 -0.26 -13.33
N ASP A 34 0.42 -0.98 -12.84
CA ASP A 34 -0.04 -2.16 -13.56
C ASP A 34 -0.67 -1.67 -14.87
N GLU A 35 -0.09 -2.07 -16.01
CA GLU A 35 -0.59 -1.75 -17.35
C GLU A 35 -1.84 -2.57 -17.71
N SER A 36 -2.37 -3.36 -16.77
CA SER A 36 -3.60 -4.12 -16.94
C SER A 36 -4.81 -3.20 -17.14
N ASP A 37 -5.07 -2.90 -18.41
CA ASP A 37 -6.27 -2.26 -18.92
C ASP A 37 -7.43 -3.26 -18.85
N GLY A 38 -8.11 -3.32 -17.70
CA GLY A 38 -9.21 -4.28 -17.51
C GLY A 38 -9.88 -4.24 -16.14
N ALA A 39 -11.12 -4.72 -16.09
CA ALA A 39 -12.07 -4.67 -14.96
C ALA A 39 -11.65 -5.41 -13.66
N ASP A 40 -10.40 -5.85 -13.54
CA ASP A 40 -9.86 -6.64 -12.44
C ASP A 40 -8.92 -5.85 -11.50
N ARG A 41 -9.08 -4.51 -11.42
CA ARG A 41 -8.32 -3.65 -10.49
C ARG A 41 -8.70 -3.92 -9.03
N HIS A 42 -8.11 -4.96 -8.45
CA HIS A 42 -8.15 -5.21 -7.00
C HIS A 42 -6.96 -4.61 -6.26
N ALA A 43 -5.94 -4.16 -6.98
CA ALA A 43 -4.80 -3.44 -6.46
C ALA A 43 -4.66 -2.10 -7.20
N ASP A 44 -4.32 -1.05 -6.45
CA ASP A 44 -4.21 0.31 -7.01
C ASP A 44 -2.80 0.55 -7.59
N ALA A 45 -1.80 -0.14 -7.06
CA ALA A 45 -0.41 -0.03 -7.50
C ALA A 45 0.47 -1.22 -7.10
N LEU A 46 1.66 -1.31 -7.70
CA LEU A 46 2.73 -2.20 -7.28
C LEU A 46 3.99 -1.37 -6.95
N PHE A 47 4.48 -1.47 -5.72
CA PHE A 47 5.79 -0.95 -5.37
C PHE A 47 6.85 -2.04 -5.55
N HIS A 48 7.95 -1.67 -6.20
CA HIS A 48 9.18 -2.47 -6.21
C HIS A 48 10.18 -1.79 -5.29
N VAL A 49 10.52 -2.51 -4.21
CA VAL A 49 11.46 -2.07 -3.19
C VAL A 49 12.78 -2.80 -3.38
N THR A 50 13.88 -2.05 -3.51
CA THR A 50 15.23 -2.59 -3.66
C THR A 50 16.09 -2.10 -2.49
N SER A 51 16.73 -3.02 -1.80
CA SER A 51 17.66 -2.72 -0.71
C SER A 51 19.03 -2.30 -1.24
N PRO A 52 19.87 -1.65 -0.41
CA PRO A 52 21.21 -1.21 -0.82
C PRO A 52 22.15 -2.33 -1.28
N ASP A 53 21.91 -3.57 -0.82
CA ASP A 53 22.67 -4.77 -1.20
C ASP A 53 22.17 -5.42 -2.52
N GLY A 54 21.15 -4.84 -3.16
CA GLY A 54 20.58 -5.32 -4.41
C GLY A 54 19.45 -6.35 -4.27
N SER A 55 19.11 -6.78 -3.04
CA SER A 55 17.93 -7.61 -2.82
C SER A 55 16.65 -6.82 -3.14
N SER A 56 15.57 -7.48 -3.54
CA SER A 56 14.33 -6.77 -3.83
C SER A 56 13.07 -7.54 -3.47
N ALA A 57 12.02 -6.80 -3.16
CA ALA A 57 10.69 -7.29 -2.82
C ALA A 57 9.63 -6.48 -3.57
N ARG A 58 8.45 -7.07 -3.71
CA ARG A 58 7.29 -6.41 -4.31
C ARG A 58 6.23 -6.19 -3.24
N LEU A 59 5.57 -5.04 -3.29
CA LEU A 59 4.43 -4.75 -2.44
C LEU A 59 3.24 -4.41 -3.33
N VAL A 60 2.20 -5.23 -3.26
CA VAL A 60 0.89 -4.88 -3.80
C VAL A 60 0.33 -3.79 -2.90
N VAL A 61 -0.10 -2.68 -3.49
CA VAL A 61 -0.59 -1.51 -2.74
C VAL A 61 -2.09 -1.39 -2.93
N ASP A 62 -2.79 -1.30 -1.80
CA ASP A 62 -4.23 -1.04 -1.72
C ASP A 62 -4.43 0.28 -0.95
N VAL A 63 -4.96 1.28 -1.64
CA VAL A 63 -5.21 2.63 -1.13
C VAL A 63 -6.65 2.72 -0.70
N ARG A 64 -6.86 3.06 0.57
CA ARG A 64 -8.19 3.23 1.12
C ARG A 64 -8.34 4.57 1.78
N ARG A 65 -9.45 5.25 1.50
CA ARG A 65 -9.85 6.44 2.28
C ARG A 65 -10.16 6.09 3.74
N ARG A 66 -10.63 4.86 3.99
CA ARG A 66 -10.95 4.34 5.32
C ARG A 66 -10.63 2.85 5.40
N ALA A 67 -9.76 2.47 6.33
CA ALA A 67 -9.53 1.08 6.70
C ALA A 67 -10.22 0.76 8.03
N THR A 68 -11.08 -0.25 8.05
CA THR A 68 -11.79 -0.72 9.25
C THR A 68 -11.31 -2.12 9.64
N PRO A 69 -11.47 -2.55 10.91
CA PRO A 69 -11.09 -3.90 11.32
C PRO A 69 -11.81 -4.98 10.52
N ARG A 70 -13.08 -4.72 10.18
CA ARG A 70 -13.89 -5.62 9.35
C ARG A 70 -13.32 -5.76 7.93
N VAL A 71 -12.96 -4.64 7.30
CA VAL A 71 -12.33 -4.68 5.96
C VAL A 71 -10.98 -5.41 6.00
N ALA A 72 -10.19 -5.20 7.05
CA ALA A 72 -8.94 -5.93 7.24
C ALA A 72 -9.15 -7.45 7.31
N ALA A 73 -10.17 -7.90 8.05
CA ALA A 73 -10.47 -9.32 8.22
C ALA A 73 -11.14 -9.95 6.99
N ASP A 74 -12.14 -9.29 6.42
CA ASP A 74 -13.05 -9.88 5.43
C ASP A 74 -12.54 -9.73 3.99
N VAL A 75 -11.72 -8.70 3.71
CA VAL A 75 -11.29 -8.36 2.34
C VAL A 75 -9.78 -8.48 2.19
N LEU A 76 -9.03 -7.78 3.04
CA LEU A 76 -7.58 -7.64 2.86
C LEU A 76 -6.83 -8.91 3.25
N ARG A 77 -7.30 -9.66 4.26
CA ARG A 77 -6.66 -10.91 4.69
C ARG A 77 -6.75 -12.03 3.64
N PRO A 78 -7.91 -12.29 2.99
CA PRO A 78 -7.96 -13.17 1.83
C PRO A 78 -7.03 -12.72 0.70
N MET A 79 -7.03 -11.43 0.37
CA MET A 79 -6.16 -10.86 -0.66
C MET A 79 -4.68 -11.08 -0.35
N ALA A 80 -4.24 -10.76 0.87
CA ALA A 80 -2.86 -10.98 1.30
C ALA A 80 -2.47 -12.47 1.24
N SER A 81 -3.40 -13.37 1.57
CA SER A 81 -3.18 -14.81 1.48
C SER A 81 -3.03 -15.29 0.04
N LEU A 82 -3.79 -14.71 -0.89
CA LEU A 82 -3.67 -14.98 -2.32
C LEU A 82 -2.35 -14.46 -2.88
N VAL A 83 -2.00 -13.20 -2.59
CA VAL A 83 -0.75 -12.56 -3.04
C VAL A 83 0.46 -13.40 -2.62
N ARG A 84 0.54 -13.80 -1.34
CA ARG A 84 1.62 -14.65 -0.81
C ARG A 84 1.67 -16.04 -1.47
N ARG A 85 0.51 -16.61 -1.83
CA ARG A 85 0.43 -17.90 -2.51
C ARG A 85 0.97 -17.84 -3.93
N VAL A 86 0.70 -16.75 -4.64
CA VAL A 86 1.19 -16.54 -6.01
C VAL A 86 2.67 -16.21 -6.02
N ASN A 87 3.14 -15.36 -5.09
CA ASN A 87 4.55 -15.02 -4.94
C ASN A 87 4.91 -14.74 -3.48
N GLN A 88 5.77 -15.58 -2.90
CA GLN A 88 6.18 -15.47 -1.49
C GLN A 88 7.00 -14.22 -1.19
N LEU A 89 7.61 -13.58 -2.19
CA LEU A 89 8.37 -12.33 -2.07
C LEU A 89 7.49 -11.08 -2.27
N THR A 90 6.17 -11.27 -2.37
CA THR A 90 5.21 -10.17 -2.52
C THR A 90 4.38 -9.99 -1.25
N GLY A 91 4.45 -8.79 -0.66
CA GLY A 91 3.62 -8.36 0.46
C GLY A 91 2.38 -7.57 0.02
N LEU A 92 1.42 -7.39 0.92
CA LEU A 92 0.30 -6.45 0.75
C LEU A 92 0.54 -5.25 1.68
N LEU A 93 0.53 -4.05 1.11
CA LEU A 93 0.67 -2.78 1.80
C LEU A 93 -0.64 -1.98 1.69
N VAL A 94 -1.23 -1.64 2.83
CA VAL A 94 -2.42 -0.78 2.89
C VAL A 94 -2.02 0.65 3.19
N ILE A 95 -2.46 1.59 2.36
CA ILE A 95 -2.21 3.02 2.55
C ILE A 95 -3.54 3.71 2.84
N SER A 96 -3.60 4.45 3.95
CA SER A 96 -4.81 5.19 4.33
C SER A 96 -4.47 6.50 5.04
N PRO A 97 -5.30 7.55 4.89
CA PRO A 97 -5.12 8.82 5.59
C PRO A 97 -5.12 8.73 7.12
N TRP A 98 -5.75 7.68 7.63
CA TRP A 98 -5.80 7.34 9.04
C TRP A 98 -6.09 5.86 9.20
N ILE A 99 -5.39 5.19 10.12
CA ILE A 99 -5.64 3.79 10.47
C ILE A 99 -5.81 3.69 11.99
N SER A 100 -7.03 3.38 12.42
CA SER A 100 -7.35 3.23 13.84
C SER A 100 -6.51 2.14 14.52
N PRO A 101 -6.20 2.23 15.83
CA PRO A 101 -5.47 1.17 16.52
C PRO A 101 -6.09 -0.23 16.36
N PRO A 102 -7.42 -0.42 16.50
CA PRO A 102 -8.06 -1.71 16.22
C PRO A 102 -7.86 -2.20 14.78
N THR A 103 -7.84 -1.29 13.80
CA THR A 103 -7.57 -1.65 12.41
C THR A 103 -6.12 -2.10 12.24
N ARG A 104 -5.15 -1.42 12.86
CA ARG A 104 -3.72 -1.80 12.81
C ARG A 104 -3.50 -3.20 13.39
N GLU A 105 -4.16 -3.52 14.49
CA GLU A 105 -4.13 -4.85 15.09
C GLU A 105 -4.67 -5.93 14.15
N ALA A 106 -5.83 -5.66 13.52
CA ALA A 106 -6.42 -6.57 12.54
C ALA A 106 -5.52 -6.79 11.30
N LEU A 107 -4.87 -5.74 10.80
CA LEU A 107 -3.93 -5.83 9.67
C LEU A 107 -2.70 -6.66 10.05
N ARG A 108 -2.09 -6.39 11.22
CA ARG A 108 -0.94 -7.17 11.73
C ARG A 108 -1.28 -8.64 11.93
N ALA A 109 -2.46 -8.94 12.48
CA ALA A 109 -2.93 -10.31 12.64
C ALA A 109 -3.10 -11.04 11.29
N GLY A 110 -3.33 -10.31 10.19
CA GLY A 110 -3.37 -10.83 8.83
C GLY A 110 -2.01 -10.92 8.13
N GLY A 111 -0.93 -10.46 8.78
CA GLY A 111 0.39 -10.28 8.15
C GLY A 111 0.35 -9.26 7.01
N ILE A 112 -0.37 -8.15 7.21
CA ILE A 112 -0.58 -7.10 6.21
C ILE A 112 0.17 -5.85 6.68
N ASP A 113 1.04 -5.33 5.83
CA ASP A 113 1.77 -4.11 6.10
C ASP A 113 0.85 -2.90 5.91
N TYR A 114 1.13 -1.82 6.63
CA TYR A 114 0.32 -0.61 6.50
C TYR A 114 1.13 0.65 6.67
N LEU A 115 0.65 1.71 6.02
CA LEU A 115 1.20 3.05 6.12
C LEU A 115 0.04 4.01 6.43
N ASP A 116 0.15 4.66 7.59
CA ASP A 116 -0.75 5.73 7.98
C ASP A 116 -0.15 7.06 7.51
N LEU A 117 -0.81 7.69 6.55
CA LEU A 117 -0.40 8.98 6.01
C LEU A 117 -1.30 10.05 6.60
N PRO A 118 -0.85 10.86 7.59
CA PRO A 118 -1.68 11.95 8.06
C PRO A 118 -2.12 12.80 6.87
N ALA A 119 -3.42 13.01 6.71
CA ALA A 119 -3.97 13.83 5.64
C ALA A 119 -3.22 15.16 5.63
N THR A 120 -2.44 15.43 4.58
CA THR A 120 -1.70 16.67 4.50
C THR A 120 -2.73 17.80 4.44
N SER A 121 -2.76 18.65 5.46
CA SER A 121 -3.49 19.91 5.37
C SER A 121 -2.87 20.67 4.21
N ARG A 122 -3.63 20.89 3.13
CA ARG A 122 -3.21 21.75 2.02
C ARG A 122 -2.61 23.03 2.59
N SER A 123 -1.34 23.31 2.31
CA SER A 123 -0.85 24.69 2.38
C SER A 123 -1.59 25.46 1.30
N ALA A 124 -2.32 26.49 1.74
CA ALA A 124 -2.99 27.46 0.90
C ALA A 124 -2.02 28.23 0.00
#